data_AF-A0A183FFR8-F1
#
_entry.id   AF-A0A183FFR8-F1
#
_cell.length_a   1.000
_cell.length_b   1.000
_cell.length_c   1.000
_cell.angle_alpha   90.00
_cell.angle_beta   90.00
_cell.angle_gamma   90.00
#
_symmetry.space_group_name_H-M   'P 1'
#
loop_
_entity.id
_entity.type
_entity.pdbx_description
1 polymer ?
#
loop_
_entity_poly.entity_id
_entity_poly.type
_entity_poly.pdbx_seq_one_letter_code
_entity_poly.pdbx_strand_id
1 'polypeptide(L)'
;MWRFSLLLLGAVMAEPPSGSPTAAEVLAQSIEGTSVHEFRGYYKREHSLIRPYQGSGMEIPFWNIQGNSMVTTDQIRLTSDTQSQRGAIWNMQPVWSRDWELQVSFKVTGTTGDLFGDGLAIWYVSEPNQMGPVFGGKDYFRGLGVFMDTYSNHNGPHTHAHPYISAMVSDGSLHYDHDKDGTHTQLGGEHTGCEAKFRNKDHETQVLIRYVGDTISIFTDISGKYEWKLCFSVNNVQLPTGYYFGISAATGDLSDNHDVISVKMFEQEFAHVERDGEGNRKDVVPQAMFKAAPRDHVDDPAPSKLGWFGTIVLVIFAIAAVGGAVGFGIVFFQKGRERQRKRFY
;
A
#
# COMPACT_ATOMS: atom_id res chain seq x y z
N MET A 1 2.43 -21.14 -67.24
CA MET A 1 1.86 -21.39 -65.90
C MET A 1 2.95 -21.14 -64.86
N TRP A 2 3.20 -19.87 -64.50
CA TRP A 2 4.25 -19.49 -63.53
C TRP A 2 3.59 -18.68 -62.41
N ARG A 3 3.81 -19.13 -61.18
CA ARG A 3 3.20 -18.62 -59.95
C ARG A 3 3.89 -17.33 -59.51
N PHE A 4 3.12 -16.29 -59.22
CA PHE A 4 3.57 -15.13 -58.45
C PHE A 4 3.54 -15.48 -56.95
N SER A 5 4.70 -15.43 -56.29
CA SER A 5 4.79 -15.36 -54.84
C SER A 5 5.17 -13.94 -54.46
N LEU A 6 4.21 -13.17 -53.93
CA LEU A 6 4.49 -11.93 -53.21
C LEU A 6 5.07 -12.30 -51.85
N LEU A 7 6.34 -11.97 -51.62
CA LEU A 7 6.93 -11.90 -50.29
C LEU A 7 6.60 -10.51 -49.71
N LEU A 8 5.64 -10.45 -48.78
CA LEU A 8 5.52 -9.31 -47.88
C LEU A 8 6.68 -9.37 -46.88
N LEU A 9 7.66 -8.48 -47.02
CA LEU A 9 8.54 -8.12 -45.91
C LEU A 9 7.70 -7.29 -44.92
N GLY A 10 7.21 -7.95 -43.86
CA GLY A 10 6.75 -7.25 -42.69
C GLY A 10 7.94 -6.59 -42.01
N ALA A 11 8.02 -5.26 -42.07
CA ALA A 11 8.90 -4.50 -41.20
C ALA A 11 8.37 -4.66 -39.77
N VAL A 12 8.97 -5.59 -39.01
CA VAL A 12 8.85 -5.58 -37.56
C VAL A 12 9.57 -4.31 -37.12
N MET A 13 8.80 -3.27 -36.77
CA MET A 13 9.35 -2.15 -36.02
C MET A 13 9.71 -2.71 -34.65
N ALA A 14 10.97 -3.06 -34.48
CA ALA A 14 11.53 -3.33 -33.17
C ALA A 14 11.45 -2.03 -32.38
N GLU A 15 10.65 -2.03 -31.31
CA GLU A 15 10.71 -0.97 -30.30
C GLU A 15 12.14 -0.92 -29.75
N PRO A 16 12.75 0.28 -29.67
CA PRO A 16 14.10 0.40 -29.12
C PRO A 16 14.08 0.00 -27.64
N PRO A 17 15.12 -0.72 -27.15
CA PRO A 17 15.23 -1.03 -25.74
C PRO A 17 15.31 0.27 -24.93
N SER A 18 14.66 0.27 -23.76
CA SER A 18 14.55 1.40 -22.83
C SER A 18 15.90 2.10 -22.60
N GLY A 19 15.86 3.43 -22.68
CA GLY A 19 17.02 4.32 -22.71
C GLY A 19 17.87 4.31 -21.44
N SER A 20 19.03 4.99 -21.54
CA SER A 20 19.94 5.25 -20.43
C SER A 20 19.20 5.78 -19.19
N PRO A 21 19.62 5.37 -17.98
CA PRO A 21 18.96 5.80 -16.75
C PRO A 21 19.01 7.32 -16.59
N THR A 22 17.95 7.90 -16.05
CA THR A 22 17.93 9.34 -15.74
C THR A 22 18.93 9.67 -14.62
N ALA A 23 19.37 10.92 -14.53
CA ALA A 23 20.26 11.34 -13.45
C ALA A 23 19.68 11.06 -12.05
N ALA A 24 18.36 11.22 -11.91
CA ALA A 24 17.65 10.91 -10.67
C ALA A 24 17.69 9.41 -10.33
N GLU A 25 17.56 8.53 -11.32
CA GLU A 25 17.69 7.08 -11.16
C GLU A 25 19.11 6.66 -10.76
N VAL A 26 20.13 7.29 -11.36
CA VAL A 26 21.54 7.06 -10.98
C VAL A 26 21.77 7.50 -9.53
N LEU A 27 21.23 8.66 -9.14
CA LEU A 27 21.30 9.14 -7.76
C LEU A 27 20.54 8.20 -6.80
N ALA A 28 19.40 7.65 -7.20
CA ALA A 28 18.69 6.67 -6.37
C ALA A 28 19.52 5.40 -6.15
N GLN A 29 20.16 4.87 -7.19
CA GLN A 29 21.06 3.72 -7.06
C GLN A 29 22.26 4.00 -6.14
N SER A 30 22.73 5.25 -6.08
CA SER A 30 23.85 5.61 -5.19
C SER A 30 23.52 5.52 -3.69
N ILE A 31 22.24 5.45 -3.32
CA ILE A 31 21.80 5.32 -1.92
C ILE A 31 21.81 3.87 -1.45
N GLU A 32 21.67 2.90 -2.36
CA GLU A 32 21.63 1.49 -1.99
C GLU A 32 22.95 1.06 -1.31
N GLY A 33 22.83 0.44 -0.13
CA GLY A 33 23.97 0.03 0.70
C GLY A 33 24.63 1.15 1.50
N THR A 34 24.21 2.41 1.33
CA THR A 34 24.70 3.52 2.19
C THR A 34 24.10 3.45 3.59
N SER A 35 24.74 4.11 4.56
CA SER A 35 24.29 4.05 5.94
C SER A 35 22.98 4.83 6.15
N VAL A 36 22.08 4.31 6.97
CA VAL A 36 20.87 5.02 7.44
C VAL A 36 21.19 6.23 8.32
N HIS A 37 22.40 6.32 8.84
CA HIS A 37 22.87 7.44 9.67
C HIS A 37 23.54 8.54 8.85
N GLU A 38 23.78 8.32 7.56
CA GLU A 38 24.33 9.32 6.66
C GLU A 38 23.27 10.39 6.37
N PHE A 39 23.58 11.65 6.73
CA PHE A 39 22.74 12.78 6.39
C PHE A 39 23.12 13.32 5.01
N ARG A 40 22.14 13.36 4.10
CA ARG A 40 22.29 13.88 2.74
C ARG A 40 21.36 15.07 2.54
N GLY A 41 21.89 16.18 2.07
CA GLY A 41 21.14 17.42 1.87
C GLY A 41 21.01 18.29 3.12
N TYR A 42 20.19 19.33 3.03
CA TYR A 42 20.02 20.35 4.07
C TYR A 42 18.86 20.01 5.01
N TYR A 43 19.16 19.78 6.30
CA TYR A 43 18.16 19.42 7.31
C TYR A 43 17.15 20.55 7.56
N LYS A 44 15.86 20.23 7.45
CA LYS A 44 14.74 21.15 7.72
C LYS A 44 14.08 20.84 9.06
N ARG A 45 14.34 21.67 10.07
CA ARG A 45 13.85 21.46 11.44
C ARG A 45 12.33 21.55 11.53
N GLU A 46 11.74 22.48 10.79
CA GLU A 46 10.31 22.76 10.73
C GLU A 46 9.48 21.60 10.16
N HIS A 47 10.11 20.72 9.37
CA HIS A 47 9.51 19.51 8.80
C HIS A 47 10.01 18.22 9.49
N SER A 48 10.70 18.34 10.62
CA SER A 48 11.31 17.21 11.32
C SER A 48 10.80 17.07 12.76
N LEU A 49 10.69 15.83 13.22
CA LEU A 49 10.18 15.42 14.51
C LEU A 49 11.11 14.40 15.15
N ILE A 50 11.72 14.73 16.28
CA ILE A 50 12.69 13.87 16.97
C ILE A 50 12.46 13.90 18.48
N ARG A 51 12.81 12.79 19.15
CA ARG A 51 12.85 12.67 20.61
C ARG A 51 13.63 13.83 21.25
N PRO A 52 13.23 14.35 22.43
CA PRO A 52 12.10 13.92 23.28
C PRO A 52 10.75 14.54 22.87
N TYR A 53 10.60 15.04 21.64
CA TYR A 53 9.40 15.70 21.10
C TYR A 53 8.91 16.94 21.85
N GLN A 54 9.66 17.42 22.84
CA GLN A 54 9.26 18.53 23.70
C GLN A 54 9.33 19.88 22.98
N GLY A 55 8.22 20.60 22.98
CA GLY A 55 8.19 22.06 22.98
C GLY A 55 8.20 22.60 24.41
N SER A 56 8.28 23.92 24.56
CA SER A 56 8.03 24.58 25.85
C SER A 56 6.53 24.45 26.20
N GLY A 57 6.11 23.30 26.74
CA GLY A 57 4.72 22.98 27.08
C GLY A 57 4.29 21.56 26.66
N MET A 58 2.97 21.35 26.52
CA MET A 58 2.39 20.09 26.03
C MET A 58 2.33 19.99 24.49
N GLU A 59 2.73 21.05 23.78
CA GLU A 59 2.64 21.13 22.32
C GLU A 59 3.95 20.71 21.64
N ILE A 60 3.84 19.92 20.58
CA ILE A 60 4.97 19.59 19.70
C ILE A 60 5.09 20.70 18.64
N PRO A 61 6.24 21.41 18.55
CA PRO A 61 6.40 22.48 17.56
C PRO A 61 6.14 21.98 16.13
N PHE A 62 5.37 22.74 15.35
CA PHE A 62 5.05 22.49 13.93
C PHE A 62 4.17 21.26 13.64
N TRP A 63 3.95 20.36 14.60
CA TRP A 63 3.24 19.11 14.38
C TRP A 63 1.93 19.09 15.17
N ASN A 64 0.83 18.86 14.47
CA ASN A 64 -0.46 18.60 15.11
C ASN A 64 -0.65 17.09 15.34
N ILE A 65 -1.32 16.75 16.43
CA ILE A 65 -1.58 15.37 16.86
C ILE A 65 -3.09 15.16 16.84
N GLN A 66 -3.55 14.08 16.22
CA GLN A 66 -4.97 13.82 16.01
C GLN A 66 -5.38 12.39 16.39
N GLY A 67 -6.68 12.24 16.64
CA GLY A 67 -7.32 10.95 16.87
C GLY A 67 -6.85 10.30 18.16
N ASN A 68 -6.57 9.01 18.10
CA ASN A 68 -6.12 8.19 19.22
C ASN A 68 -4.62 8.32 19.53
N SER A 69 -3.92 9.23 18.86
CA SER A 69 -2.47 9.34 18.98
C SER A 69 -2.05 9.81 20.38
N MET A 70 -1.01 9.19 20.93
CA MET A 70 -0.43 9.54 22.23
C MET A 70 1.08 9.79 22.11
N VAL A 71 1.58 10.75 22.87
CA VAL A 71 3.00 11.13 22.89
C VAL A 71 3.65 10.58 24.16
N THR A 72 4.79 9.93 24.00
CA THR A 72 5.68 9.56 25.10
C THR A 72 7.05 10.20 24.89
N THR A 73 7.98 9.99 25.81
CA THR A 73 9.36 10.46 25.69
C THR A 73 10.13 9.82 24.53
N ASP A 74 9.73 8.60 24.15
CA ASP A 74 10.50 7.74 23.25
C ASP A 74 9.83 7.54 21.89
N GLN A 75 8.52 7.76 21.81
CA GLN A 75 7.73 7.56 20.60
C GLN A 75 6.44 8.36 20.59
N ILE A 76 5.88 8.55 19.40
CA ILE A 76 4.49 8.95 19.21
C ILE A 76 3.73 7.74 18.70
N ARG A 77 2.81 7.22 19.50
CA ARG A 77 1.95 6.11 19.11
C ARG A 77 0.72 6.66 18.42
N LEU A 78 0.50 6.28 17.17
CA LEU A 78 -0.68 6.67 16.39
C LEU A 78 -1.91 5.83 16.78
N THR A 79 -1.75 4.52 16.89
CA THR A 79 -2.78 3.61 17.39
C THR A 79 -2.19 2.63 18.39
N SER A 80 -3.00 2.19 19.35
CA SER A 80 -2.66 1.06 20.21
C SER A 80 -3.16 -0.25 19.62
N ASP A 81 -2.63 -1.38 20.11
CA ASP A 81 -3.11 -2.74 19.84
C ASP A 81 -4.50 -2.97 20.45
N THR A 82 -5.47 -2.23 19.90
CA THR A 82 -6.89 -2.18 20.22
C THR A 82 -7.64 -1.92 18.93
N GLN A 83 -8.83 -2.49 18.79
CA GLN A 83 -9.63 -2.38 17.58
C GLN A 83 -10.15 -0.95 17.34
N SER A 84 -10.49 -0.66 16.07
CA SER A 84 -11.21 0.55 15.67
C SER A 84 -10.54 1.87 16.09
N GLN A 85 -9.22 1.95 16.04
CA GLN A 85 -8.46 3.18 16.32
C GLN A 85 -8.10 3.90 15.04
N ARG A 86 -8.01 5.23 15.11
CA ARG A 86 -7.42 6.06 14.05
C ARG A 86 -6.60 7.16 14.69
N GLY A 87 -5.34 7.28 14.30
CA GLY A 87 -4.46 8.34 14.76
C GLY A 87 -3.63 8.93 13.64
N ALA A 88 -3.27 10.19 13.77
CA ALA A 88 -2.38 10.86 12.83
C ALA A 88 -1.54 11.93 13.52
N ILE A 89 -0.39 12.21 12.91
CA ILE A 89 0.40 13.41 13.12
C ILE A 89 0.57 14.15 11.80
N TRP A 90 0.47 15.48 11.83
CA TRP A 90 0.52 16.31 10.64
C TRP A 90 1.49 17.46 10.84
N ASN A 91 2.43 17.63 9.91
CA ASN A 91 3.24 18.82 9.87
C ASN A 91 2.41 19.98 9.32
N MET A 92 2.32 21.07 10.08
CA MET A 92 1.51 22.24 9.75
C MET A 92 2.28 23.28 8.94
N GLN A 93 3.50 22.96 8.50
CA GLN A 93 4.32 23.82 7.66
C GLN A 93 4.31 23.30 6.21
N PRO A 94 4.01 24.16 5.22
CA PRO A 94 4.05 23.77 3.83
C PRO A 94 5.50 23.55 3.36
N VAL A 95 5.73 22.50 2.59
CA VAL A 95 7.07 22.12 2.11
C VAL A 95 7.33 22.79 0.76
N TRP A 96 8.22 23.78 0.75
CA TRP A 96 8.58 24.53 -0.45
C TRP A 96 9.76 23.94 -1.23
N SER A 97 10.48 22.98 -0.66
CA SER A 97 11.57 22.27 -1.33
C SER A 97 11.02 21.44 -2.49
N ARG A 98 11.56 21.65 -3.70
CA ARG A 98 11.21 20.88 -4.90
C ARG A 98 11.72 19.44 -4.83
N ASP A 99 12.91 19.26 -4.27
CA ASP A 99 13.59 17.99 -4.13
C ASP A 99 13.88 17.73 -2.65
N TRP A 100 13.51 16.56 -2.15
CA TRP A 100 13.56 16.25 -0.73
C TRP A 100 13.71 14.77 -0.42
N GLU A 101 14.25 14.50 0.76
CA GLU A 101 14.32 13.19 1.40
C GLU A 101 13.59 13.25 2.75
N LEU A 102 12.66 12.31 2.97
CA LEU A 102 11.95 12.15 4.23
C LEU A 102 12.31 10.78 4.82
N GLN A 103 13.08 10.80 5.91
CA GLN A 103 13.46 9.62 6.68
C GLN A 103 12.50 9.45 7.85
N VAL A 104 11.83 8.31 7.92
CA VAL A 104 10.92 7.95 9.02
C VAL A 104 11.44 6.70 9.73
N SER A 105 11.66 6.81 11.04
CA SER A 105 11.90 5.68 11.94
C SER A 105 10.59 5.35 12.64
N PHE A 106 10.18 4.08 12.58
CA PHE A 106 8.89 3.63 13.08
C PHE A 106 9.00 2.20 13.65
N LYS A 107 7.96 1.79 14.36
CA LYS A 107 7.81 0.43 14.87
C LYS A 107 6.35 0.00 14.78
N VAL A 108 6.12 -1.21 14.29
CA VAL A 108 4.80 -1.84 14.30
C VAL A 108 4.88 -3.08 15.17
N THR A 109 4.10 -3.11 16.25
CA THR A 109 4.09 -4.25 17.19
C THR A 109 2.70 -4.66 17.58
N GLY A 110 2.46 -5.97 17.65
CA GLY A 110 1.21 -6.49 18.19
C GLY A 110 1.35 -7.87 18.79
N THR A 111 0.34 -8.21 19.58
CA THR A 111 0.31 -9.40 20.42
C THR A 111 -0.24 -10.64 19.71
N THR A 112 -1.12 -10.43 18.73
CA THR A 112 -1.72 -11.50 17.93
C THR A 112 -0.73 -11.93 16.83
N GLY A 113 -0.53 -13.24 16.66
CA GLY A 113 0.49 -13.85 15.80
C GLY A 113 0.47 -13.35 14.35
N ASP A 114 -0.17 -14.09 13.45
CA ASP A 114 -0.22 -13.77 12.02
C ASP A 114 -1.49 -13.02 11.58
N LEU A 115 -2.33 -12.61 12.54
CA LEU A 115 -3.49 -11.75 12.30
C LEU A 115 -3.16 -10.34 12.77
N PHE A 116 -3.05 -9.40 11.82
CA PHE A 116 -2.64 -8.02 12.03
C PHE A 116 -3.34 -7.09 11.03
N GLY A 117 -3.52 -5.82 11.38
CA GLY A 117 -4.15 -4.83 10.50
C GLY A 117 -4.33 -3.45 11.15
N ASP A 118 -4.55 -2.39 10.37
CA ASP A 118 -4.47 -2.39 8.89
C ASP A 118 -3.05 -1.97 8.45
N GLY A 119 -2.46 -0.98 9.12
CA GLY A 119 -1.11 -0.52 8.86
C GLY A 119 -0.97 0.99 9.11
N LEU A 120 0.02 1.60 8.45
CA LEU A 120 0.22 3.05 8.49
C LEU A 120 0.46 3.63 7.11
N ALA A 121 0.22 4.93 6.97
CA ALA A 121 0.45 5.69 5.74
C ALA A 121 1.28 6.94 6.02
N ILE A 122 2.19 7.26 5.11
CA ILE A 122 2.98 8.48 5.10
C ILE A 122 2.52 9.35 3.93
N TRP A 123 2.25 10.62 4.20
CA TRP A 123 1.54 11.52 3.31
C TRP A 123 2.39 12.70 2.89
N TYR A 124 2.21 13.14 1.65
CA TYR A 124 2.56 14.47 1.16
C TYR A 124 1.38 15.04 0.38
N VAL A 125 0.52 15.83 1.03
CA VAL A 125 -0.82 16.17 0.50
C VAL A 125 -1.19 17.65 0.66
N SER A 126 -2.15 18.12 -0.13
CA SER A 126 -2.60 19.53 -0.12
C SER A 126 -3.40 19.91 1.12
N GLU A 127 -4.17 18.97 1.66
CA GLU A 127 -5.09 19.18 2.79
C GLU A 127 -4.57 18.39 4.00
N PRO A 128 -3.77 19.00 4.88
CA PRO A 128 -3.32 18.34 6.10
C PRO A 128 -4.48 18.21 7.09
N ASN A 129 -4.26 17.44 8.14
CA ASN A 129 -5.12 17.41 9.32
C ASN A 129 -6.53 16.83 9.06
N GLN A 130 -6.66 16.01 8.03
CA GLN A 130 -7.91 15.36 7.64
C GLN A 130 -7.85 13.87 8.00
N MET A 131 -8.71 13.46 8.94
CA MET A 131 -8.90 12.05 9.29
C MET A 131 -9.83 11.36 8.30
N GLY A 132 -9.68 10.05 8.12
CA GLY A 132 -10.54 9.29 7.21
C GLY A 132 -10.31 7.78 7.25
N PRO A 133 -10.82 7.04 6.25
CA PRO A 133 -10.73 5.59 6.23
C PRO A 133 -9.35 5.07 5.78
N VAL A 134 -8.56 5.86 5.04
CA VAL A 134 -7.31 5.40 4.41
C VAL A 134 -6.17 5.39 5.42
N PHE A 135 -5.99 4.28 6.13
CA PHE A 135 -5.02 4.15 7.23
C PHE A 135 -5.12 5.32 8.23
N GLY A 136 -6.33 5.77 8.52
CA GLY A 136 -6.62 6.91 9.41
C GLY A 136 -6.61 8.29 8.72
N GLY A 137 -6.14 8.39 7.49
CA GLY A 137 -6.13 9.60 6.66
C GLY A 137 -7.34 9.72 5.73
N LYS A 138 -7.55 10.92 5.17
CA LYS A 138 -8.64 11.24 4.24
C LYS A 138 -8.51 10.48 2.92
N ASP A 139 -9.63 9.98 2.45
CA ASP A 139 -9.79 9.44 1.11
C ASP A 139 -9.93 10.56 0.05
N TYR A 140 -9.81 10.23 -1.24
CA TYR A 140 -9.80 11.23 -2.33
C TYR A 140 -8.76 12.34 -2.06
N PHE A 141 -7.59 11.94 -1.56
CA PHE A 141 -6.51 12.88 -1.26
C PHE A 141 -5.87 13.40 -2.54
N ARG A 142 -5.26 14.58 -2.44
CA ARG A 142 -4.48 15.19 -3.51
C ARG A 142 -3.02 15.28 -3.09
N GLY A 143 -2.15 14.53 -3.76
CA GLY A 143 -0.73 14.41 -3.44
C GLY A 143 -0.22 12.97 -3.52
N LEU A 144 0.71 12.61 -2.65
CA LEU A 144 1.32 11.29 -2.51
C LEU A 144 0.89 10.64 -1.19
N GLY A 145 0.50 9.37 -1.25
CA GLY A 145 0.42 8.47 -0.10
C GLY A 145 1.39 7.30 -0.29
N VAL A 146 2.16 6.97 0.75
CA VAL A 146 3.01 5.78 0.83
C VAL A 146 2.42 4.88 1.91
N PHE A 147 1.97 3.70 1.54
CA PHE A 147 1.24 2.79 2.41
C PHE A 147 2.16 1.66 2.86
N MET A 148 2.14 1.38 4.16
CA MET A 148 2.81 0.25 4.78
C MET A 148 1.73 -0.69 5.26
N ASP A 149 1.22 -1.47 4.32
CA ASP A 149 0.05 -2.31 4.52
C ASP A 149 0.47 -3.60 5.21
N THR A 150 -0.17 -3.90 6.33
CA THR A 150 0.08 -5.12 7.07
C THR A 150 -0.97 -6.18 6.77
N TYR A 151 -2.20 -5.84 6.42
CA TYR A 151 -3.23 -6.85 6.24
C TYR A 151 -3.41 -7.23 4.77
N SER A 152 -3.60 -8.52 4.48
CA SER A 152 -3.92 -8.99 3.13
C SER A 152 -5.42 -9.02 2.99
N ASN A 153 -6.02 -8.01 2.37
CA ASN A 153 -7.48 -7.97 2.20
C ASN A 153 -7.93 -8.85 1.04
N HIS A 154 -7.00 -9.26 0.16
CA HIS A 154 -7.26 -10.11 -0.99
C HIS A 154 -6.86 -11.58 -0.78
N ASN A 155 -7.72 -12.53 -1.18
CA ASN A 155 -7.47 -13.98 -1.20
C ASN A 155 -7.38 -14.55 -2.64
N GLY A 156 -6.96 -13.74 -3.62
CA GLY A 156 -6.96 -14.10 -5.05
C GLY A 156 -5.57 -14.30 -5.69
N PRO A 157 -5.52 -14.47 -7.03
CA PRO A 157 -4.31 -14.85 -7.79
C PRO A 157 -3.17 -13.80 -7.79
N HIS A 158 -3.42 -12.63 -7.24
CA HIS A 158 -2.53 -11.46 -7.20
C HIS A 158 -2.10 -11.11 -5.77
N THR A 159 -1.97 -12.13 -4.92
CA THR A 159 -1.57 -11.98 -3.51
C THR A 159 -0.07 -11.68 -3.41
N HIS A 160 0.26 -10.47 -2.96
CA HIS A 160 1.60 -10.15 -2.49
C HIS A 160 1.79 -10.67 -1.06
N ALA A 161 3.02 -10.99 -0.63
CA ALA A 161 3.23 -11.31 0.78
C ALA A 161 3.21 -10.02 1.61
N HIS A 162 2.33 -9.99 2.61
CA HIS A 162 2.26 -8.87 3.55
C HIS A 162 3.24 -9.06 4.72
N PRO A 163 3.72 -7.97 5.34
CA PRO A 163 3.45 -6.58 5.02
C PRO A 163 4.06 -6.10 3.69
N TYR A 164 3.36 -5.20 2.99
CA TYR A 164 3.71 -4.70 1.67
C TYR A 164 3.78 -3.17 1.67
N ILE A 165 4.79 -2.62 1.00
CA ILE A 165 4.97 -1.18 0.84
C ILE A 165 4.59 -0.80 -0.59
N SER A 166 3.61 0.09 -0.70
CA SER A 166 3.11 0.63 -1.97
C SER A 166 3.01 2.16 -1.90
N ALA A 167 2.75 2.81 -3.02
CA ALA A 167 2.50 4.24 -3.06
C ALA A 167 1.43 4.58 -4.10
N MET A 168 0.76 5.72 -3.92
CA MET A 168 -0.25 6.24 -4.83
C MET A 168 -0.10 7.75 -4.98
N VAL A 169 -0.17 8.23 -6.21
CA VAL A 169 -0.25 9.65 -6.55
C VAL A 169 -1.65 9.95 -7.08
N SER A 170 -2.33 10.89 -6.43
CA SER A 170 -3.72 11.24 -6.73
C SER A 170 -3.89 12.75 -6.84
N ASP A 171 -4.75 13.18 -7.75
CA ASP A 171 -5.16 14.58 -7.92
C ASP A 171 -6.41 14.94 -7.11
N GLY A 172 -6.96 13.97 -6.38
CA GLY A 172 -8.22 14.04 -5.62
C GLY A 172 -9.40 13.34 -6.29
N SER A 173 -9.24 12.77 -7.49
CA SER A 173 -10.34 12.09 -8.20
C SER A 173 -10.48 10.59 -7.90
N LEU A 174 -9.44 9.97 -7.33
CA LEU A 174 -9.38 8.52 -7.12
C LEU A 174 -9.56 8.15 -5.64
N HIS A 175 -10.39 7.14 -5.42
CA HIS A 175 -10.55 6.44 -4.13
C HIS A 175 -9.38 5.47 -3.89
N TYR A 176 -8.99 5.30 -2.62
CA TYR A 176 -8.12 4.18 -2.22
C TYR A 176 -8.96 2.94 -1.92
N ASP A 177 -8.87 1.92 -2.78
CA ASP A 177 -9.58 0.65 -2.63
C ASP A 177 -8.90 -0.26 -1.60
N HIS A 178 -9.44 -0.26 -0.37
CA HIS A 178 -8.97 -1.15 0.70
C HIS A 178 -9.25 -2.62 0.43
N ASP A 179 -10.27 -2.98 -0.36
CA ASP A 179 -10.61 -4.38 -0.60
C ASP A 179 -9.62 -5.05 -1.56
N LYS A 180 -8.82 -4.23 -2.25
CA LYS A 180 -7.81 -4.65 -3.24
C LYS A 180 -6.44 -4.05 -2.96
N ASP A 181 -6.17 -3.67 -1.71
CA ASP A 181 -4.87 -3.18 -1.22
C ASP A 181 -4.29 -2.03 -2.08
N GLY A 182 -5.15 -1.20 -2.67
CA GLY A 182 -4.76 -0.09 -3.56
C GLY A 182 -4.08 -0.50 -4.88
N THR A 183 -4.10 -1.79 -5.26
CA THR A 183 -3.38 -2.31 -6.44
C THR A 183 -3.72 -1.60 -7.75
N HIS A 184 -4.99 -1.18 -7.94
CA HIS A 184 -5.45 -0.47 -9.15
C HIS A 184 -4.94 0.97 -9.27
N THR A 185 -4.53 1.58 -8.17
CA THR A 185 -4.04 2.96 -8.13
C THR A 185 -2.57 3.05 -7.75
N GLN A 186 -1.89 1.91 -7.66
CA GLN A 186 -0.49 1.82 -7.29
C GLN A 186 0.42 2.53 -8.31
N LEU A 187 1.30 3.37 -7.77
CA LEU A 187 2.36 4.08 -8.49
C LEU A 187 3.32 3.09 -9.13
N GLY A 188 3.58 3.25 -10.43
CA GLY A 188 4.44 2.36 -11.22
C GLY A 188 3.77 1.05 -11.67
N GLY A 189 2.56 0.75 -11.20
CA GLY A 189 1.82 -0.48 -11.50
C GLY A 189 1.92 -1.53 -10.39
N GLU A 190 1.09 -2.58 -10.51
CA GLU A 190 0.82 -3.61 -9.48
C GLU A 190 2.09 -4.23 -8.86
N HIS A 191 3.13 -4.47 -9.66
CA HIS A 191 4.35 -5.15 -9.21
C HIS A 191 5.49 -4.22 -8.79
N THR A 192 5.20 -2.92 -8.62
CA THR A 192 6.22 -1.93 -8.28
C THR A 192 6.48 -1.82 -6.79
N GLY A 193 5.53 -2.15 -5.92
CA GLY A 193 5.77 -2.18 -4.47
C GLY A 193 6.78 -3.25 -4.04
N CYS A 194 7.05 -3.33 -2.74
CA CYS A 194 7.92 -4.36 -2.20
C CYS A 194 7.40 -5.00 -0.92
N GLU A 195 7.67 -6.30 -0.78
CA GLU A 195 7.42 -7.04 0.46
C GLU A 195 8.44 -6.63 1.53
N ALA A 196 7.95 -6.24 2.71
CA ALA A 196 8.78 -5.71 3.79
C ALA A 196 8.24 -6.20 5.14
N LYS A 197 8.88 -7.22 5.72
CA LYS A 197 8.45 -7.80 7.01
C LYS A 197 8.83 -6.92 8.20
N PHE A 198 8.25 -5.72 8.32
CA PHE A 198 8.61 -4.70 9.34
C PHE A 198 7.92 -4.88 10.69
N ARG A 199 6.89 -5.73 10.77
CA ARG A 199 6.16 -6.00 12.01
C ARG A 199 7.00 -6.82 13.01
N ASN A 200 6.83 -6.53 14.31
CA ASN A 200 7.41 -7.27 15.43
C ASN A 200 8.94 -7.42 15.37
N LYS A 201 9.64 -6.40 14.86
CA LYS A 201 11.10 -6.29 15.00
C LYS A 201 11.49 -5.88 16.41
N ASP A 202 12.61 -6.41 16.88
CA ASP A 202 13.23 -6.07 18.17
C ASP A 202 13.99 -4.72 18.12
N HIS A 203 14.19 -4.18 16.92
CA HIS A 203 14.80 -2.89 16.62
C HIS A 203 13.82 -1.92 15.93
N GLU A 204 14.21 -0.65 15.83
CA GLU A 204 13.50 0.36 15.04
C GLU A 204 13.67 0.06 13.54
N THR A 205 12.58 0.09 12.78
CA THR A 205 12.60 -0.04 11.31
C THR A 205 12.58 1.33 10.66
N GLN A 206 13.20 1.47 9.49
CA GLN A 206 13.32 2.75 8.81
C GLN A 206 12.83 2.70 7.36
N VAL A 207 12.21 3.80 6.93
CA VAL A 207 11.86 4.05 5.53
C VAL A 207 12.38 5.43 5.13
N LEU A 208 12.91 5.52 3.90
CA LEU A 208 13.32 6.77 3.27
C LEU A 208 12.47 6.96 2.02
N ILE A 209 11.71 8.06 2.00
CA ILE A 209 10.95 8.52 0.85
C ILE A 209 11.75 9.65 0.20
N ARG A 210 12.21 9.43 -1.03
CA ARG A 210 13.01 10.39 -1.76
C ARG A 210 12.26 10.88 -3.00
N TYR A 211 12.06 12.19 -3.11
CA TYR A 211 11.54 12.83 -4.31
C TYR A 211 12.59 13.78 -4.87
N VAL A 212 13.26 13.38 -5.95
CA VAL A 212 14.33 14.17 -6.57
C VAL A 212 14.29 14.01 -8.08
N GLY A 213 14.36 15.11 -8.83
CA GLY A 213 14.36 15.08 -10.30
C GLY A 213 13.13 14.38 -10.86
N ASP A 214 11.95 14.72 -10.33
CA ASP A 214 10.65 14.13 -10.69
C ASP A 214 10.61 12.60 -10.56
N THR A 215 11.42 12.05 -9.66
CA THR A 215 11.50 10.60 -9.39
C THR A 215 11.24 10.33 -7.92
N ILE A 216 10.31 9.41 -7.64
CA ILE A 216 10.06 8.87 -6.31
C ILE A 216 10.86 7.58 -6.14
N SER A 217 11.68 7.51 -5.09
CA SER A 217 12.39 6.30 -4.70
C SER A 217 12.14 6.00 -3.23
N ILE A 218 11.80 4.75 -2.93
CA ILE A 218 11.56 4.27 -1.57
C ILE A 218 12.68 3.33 -1.17
N PHE A 219 13.31 3.59 -0.02
CA PHE A 219 14.32 2.70 0.57
C PHE A 219 13.88 2.29 1.96
N THR A 220 14.38 1.15 2.42
CA THR A 220 14.06 0.62 3.75
C THR A 220 15.29 0.03 4.44
N ASP A 221 15.27 0.06 5.77
CA ASP A 221 16.08 -0.82 6.62
C ASP A 221 15.15 -1.55 7.58
N ILE A 222 14.74 -2.75 7.17
CA ILE A 222 13.87 -3.64 7.94
C ILE A 222 14.67 -4.72 8.69
N SER A 223 15.93 -4.92 8.29
CA SER A 223 16.81 -5.94 8.87
C SER A 223 17.60 -5.43 10.07
N GLY A 224 17.62 -4.13 10.33
CA GLY A 224 18.41 -3.51 11.38
C GLY A 224 19.91 -3.54 11.07
N LYS A 225 20.26 -3.52 9.77
CA LYS A 225 21.65 -3.51 9.32
C LYS A 225 22.22 -2.09 9.24
N TYR A 226 21.37 -1.08 9.41
CA TYR A 226 21.72 0.32 9.26
C TYR A 226 22.20 0.67 7.85
N GLU A 227 21.70 -0.06 6.85
CA GLU A 227 21.98 0.12 5.42
C GLU A 227 20.67 0.27 4.63
N TRP A 228 20.62 1.22 3.70
CA TRP A 228 19.46 1.42 2.85
C TRP A 228 19.35 0.32 1.79
N LYS A 229 18.21 -0.35 1.73
CA LYS A 229 17.83 -1.26 0.65
C LYS A 229 16.76 -0.62 -0.22
N LEU A 230 16.95 -0.59 -1.54
CA LEU A 230 15.94 -0.11 -2.47
C LEU A 230 14.69 -1.00 -2.40
N CYS A 231 13.53 -0.38 -2.19
CA CYS A 231 12.22 -1.01 -2.30
C CYS A 231 11.72 -0.87 -3.74
N PHE A 232 11.56 0.37 -4.22
CA PHE A 232 11.23 0.66 -5.62
C PHE A 232 11.55 2.10 -6.02
N SER A 233 11.52 2.37 -7.32
CA SER A 233 11.71 3.71 -7.88
C SER A 233 10.85 3.92 -9.12
N VAL A 234 10.19 5.09 -9.21
CA VAL A 234 9.31 5.48 -10.31
C VAL A 234 9.64 6.90 -10.74
N ASN A 235 9.93 7.07 -12.03
CA ASN A 235 10.25 8.36 -12.65
C ASN A 235 8.99 9.05 -13.18
N ASN A 236 9.16 10.30 -13.64
CA ASN A 236 8.08 11.11 -14.22
C ASN A 236 6.87 11.26 -13.29
N VAL A 237 7.15 11.47 -12.01
CA VAL A 237 6.19 11.78 -10.97
C VAL A 237 6.17 13.29 -10.76
N GLN A 238 5.00 13.89 -10.91
CA GLN A 238 4.79 15.31 -10.68
C GLN A 238 4.09 15.50 -9.34
N LEU A 239 4.77 16.17 -8.41
CA LEU A 239 4.20 16.63 -7.15
C LEU A 239 4.41 18.14 -7.03
N PRO A 240 3.40 18.90 -6.60
CA PRO A 240 3.54 20.33 -6.39
C PRO A 240 4.25 20.64 -5.07
N THR A 241 4.98 21.75 -5.05
CA THR A 241 5.48 22.34 -3.79
C THR A 241 4.33 22.98 -3.01
N GLY A 242 4.51 23.12 -1.69
CA GLY A 242 3.57 23.77 -0.78
C GLY A 242 2.57 22.81 -0.14
N TYR A 243 2.71 21.50 -0.36
CA TYR A 243 1.95 20.46 0.33
C TYR A 243 2.57 20.12 1.69
N TYR A 244 1.90 19.27 2.46
CA TYR A 244 2.20 19.01 3.86
C TYR A 244 2.53 17.54 4.10
N PHE A 245 3.49 17.29 5.00
CA PHE A 245 3.77 15.94 5.47
C PHE A 245 2.78 15.51 6.54
N GLY A 246 2.43 14.22 6.54
CA GLY A 246 1.65 13.60 7.60
C GLY A 246 1.96 12.13 7.73
N ILE A 247 1.62 11.55 8.88
CA ILE A 247 1.68 10.11 9.11
C ILE A 247 0.41 9.72 9.85
N SER A 248 -0.30 8.73 9.35
CA SER A 248 -1.52 8.21 9.98
C SER A 248 -1.47 6.70 10.10
N ALA A 249 -2.24 6.16 11.03
CA ALA A 249 -2.47 4.73 11.16
C ALA A 249 -3.91 4.45 11.56
N ALA A 250 -4.37 3.24 11.24
CA ALA A 250 -5.68 2.75 11.67
C ALA A 250 -5.63 1.27 12.05
N THR A 251 -6.56 0.88 12.91
CA THR A 251 -6.85 -0.51 13.24
C THR A 251 -8.33 -0.81 12.95
N GLY A 252 -8.58 -1.99 12.40
CA GLY A 252 -9.92 -2.51 12.10
C GLY A 252 -10.36 -3.52 13.16
N ASP A 253 -10.81 -4.68 12.69
CA ASP A 253 -11.06 -5.87 13.53
C ASP A 253 -9.75 -6.47 14.06
N LEU A 254 -8.66 -6.28 13.32
CA LEU A 254 -7.29 -6.57 13.73
C LEU A 254 -6.61 -5.27 14.16
N SER A 255 -5.61 -5.41 15.03
CA SER A 255 -4.92 -4.27 15.61
C SER A 255 -3.43 -4.52 15.76
N ASP A 256 -2.69 -3.41 15.71
CA ASP A 256 -1.29 -3.32 16.07
C ASP A 256 -1.05 -1.93 16.72
N ASN A 257 0.02 -1.85 17.50
CA ASN A 257 0.61 -0.58 17.86
C ASN A 257 1.38 -0.03 16.66
N HIS A 258 1.07 1.21 16.27
CA HIS A 258 1.79 1.93 15.21
C HIS A 258 2.53 3.11 15.84
N ASP A 259 3.85 2.98 15.98
CA ASP A 259 4.70 3.93 16.70
C ASP A 259 5.63 4.66 15.74
N VAL A 260 5.63 5.99 15.77
CA VAL A 260 6.58 6.86 15.06
C VAL A 260 7.68 7.29 16.03
N ILE A 261 8.93 6.98 15.71
CA ILE A 261 10.09 7.33 16.54
C ILE A 261 10.72 8.63 16.06
N SER A 262 10.87 8.83 14.76
CA SER A 262 11.36 10.11 14.24
C SER A 262 10.99 10.34 12.81
N VAL A 263 10.82 11.61 12.45
CA VAL A 263 10.70 12.10 11.08
C VAL A 263 11.84 13.10 10.86
N LYS A 264 12.61 12.93 9.80
CA LYS A 264 13.68 13.87 9.42
C LYS A 264 13.53 14.21 7.96
N MET A 265 13.48 15.50 7.65
CA MET A 265 13.37 16.00 6.29
C MET A 265 14.68 16.69 5.91
N PHE A 266 15.18 16.36 4.72
CA PHE A 266 16.34 16.98 4.11
C PHE A 266 16.00 17.51 2.71
N GLU A 267 16.23 18.80 2.49
CA GLU A 267 16.17 19.39 1.15
C GLU A 267 17.37 18.94 0.33
N GLN A 268 17.12 18.52 -0.91
CA GLN A 268 18.15 18.04 -1.83
C GLN A 268 18.51 19.11 -2.84
N GLU A 269 19.80 19.27 -3.11
CA GLU A 269 20.27 20.08 -4.23
C GLU A 269 20.22 19.24 -5.50
N PHE A 270 19.34 19.60 -6.43
CA PHE A 270 19.26 18.99 -7.75
C PHE A 270 19.15 20.07 -8.82
N ALA A 271 20.04 20.02 -9.80
CA ALA A 271 20.06 20.98 -10.88
C ALA A 271 18.90 20.69 -11.86
N HIS A 272 17.92 21.58 -11.89
CA HIS A 272 16.86 21.55 -12.89
C HIS A 272 17.26 22.38 -14.11
N VAL A 273 17.03 21.82 -15.30
CA VAL A 273 17.09 22.60 -16.54
C VAL A 273 15.75 23.29 -16.69
N GLU A 274 15.71 24.60 -16.53
CA GLU A 274 14.51 25.40 -16.80
C GLU A 274 14.08 25.16 -18.26
N ARG A 275 12.86 24.67 -18.44
CA ARG A 275 12.26 24.48 -19.77
C ARG A 275 11.30 25.63 -20.04
N ASP A 276 11.42 26.25 -21.22
CA ASP A 276 10.48 27.29 -21.64
C ASP A 276 9.04 26.76 -21.59
N GLY A 277 8.20 27.41 -20.77
CA GLY A 277 6.80 27.02 -20.55
C GLY A 277 6.54 26.11 -19.34
N GLU A 278 7.56 25.73 -18.55
CA GLU A 278 7.35 25.08 -17.26
C GLU A 278 6.72 26.09 -16.28
N GLY A 279 5.47 25.84 -15.88
CA GLY A 279 4.75 26.67 -14.91
C GLY A 279 5.37 26.61 -13.52
N ASN A 280 4.87 27.43 -12.59
CA ASN A 280 5.33 27.39 -11.21
C ASN A 280 5.02 26.00 -10.60
N ARG A 281 6.03 25.38 -9.98
CA ARG A 281 5.90 24.04 -9.40
C ARG A 281 4.76 23.91 -8.40
N LYS A 282 4.36 24.98 -7.70
CA LYS A 282 3.22 24.98 -6.77
C LYS A 282 1.86 24.74 -7.45
N ASP A 283 1.75 25.04 -8.75
CA ASP A 283 0.49 25.01 -9.50
C ASP A 283 0.33 23.68 -10.29
N VAL A 284 1.30 22.77 -10.17
CA VAL A 284 1.28 21.47 -10.85
C VAL A 284 0.20 20.55 -10.23
N VAL A 285 -0.51 19.80 -11.09
CA VAL A 285 -1.46 18.78 -10.66
C VAL A 285 -0.70 17.49 -10.34
N PRO A 286 -0.90 16.87 -9.16
CA PRO A 286 -0.23 15.61 -8.84
C PRO A 286 -0.57 14.50 -9.85
N GLN A 287 0.45 13.93 -10.50
CA GLN A 287 0.26 12.86 -11.46
C GLN A 287 1.53 12.01 -11.61
N ALA A 288 1.36 10.79 -12.09
CA ALA A 288 2.45 9.91 -12.45
C ALA A 288 2.17 9.31 -13.83
N MET A 289 3.18 9.28 -14.69
CA MET A 289 3.04 8.75 -16.06
C MET A 289 2.73 7.25 -16.08
N PHE A 290 3.25 6.51 -15.10
CA PHE A 290 3.04 5.08 -14.94
C PHE A 290 2.15 4.82 -13.72
N LYS A 291 0.87 4.52 -13.96
CA LYS A 291 -0.06 3.95 -12.99
C LYS A 291 -0.47 2.56 -13.47
N ALA A 292 -0.96 1.70 -12.57
CA ALA A 292 -1.55 0.43 -12.99
C ALA A 292 -2.62 0.68 -14.09
N ALA A 293 -2.62 -0.15 -15.14
CA ALA A 293 -3.57 0.01 -16.23
C ALA A 293 -5.01 -0.12 -15.69
N PRO A 294 -5.95 0.77 -16.06
CA PRO A 294 -7.35 0.63 -15.67
C PRO A 294 -7.87 -0.72 -16.16
N ARG A 295 -8.29 -1.59 -15.24
CA ARG A 295 -8.99 -2.83 -15.58
C ARG A 295 -10.48 -2.58 -15.49
N ASP A 296 -11.24 -3.13 -16.43
CA ASP A 296 -12.69 -3.19 -16.31
C ASP A 296 -13.03 -3.87 -14.98
N HIS A 297 -13.83 -3.19 -14.16
CA HIS A 297 -14.32 -3.73 -12.91
C HIS A 297 -15.23 -4.91 -13.23
N VAL A 298 -14.68 -6.12 -13.20
CA VAL A 298 -15.51 -7.32 -13.08
C VAL A 298 -15.93 -7.32 -11.62
N ASP A 299 -17.19 -6.95 -11.37
CA ASP A 299 -17.81 -7.12 -10.05
C ASP A 299 -17.51 -8.55 -9.57
N ASP A 300 -16.97 -8.68 -8.36
CA ASP A 300 -16.82 -10.00 -7.76
C ASP A 300 -18.20 -10.67 -7.76
N PRO A 301 -18.31 -11.95 -8.18
CA PRO A 301 -19.60 -12.62 -8.19
C PRO A 301 -20.18 -12.54 -6.78
N ALA A 302 -21.36 -11.92 -6.67
CA ALA A 302 -22.00 -11.69 -5.39
C ALA A 302 -21.93 -12.97 -4.53
N PRO A 303 -21.50 -12.88 -3.26
CA PRO A 303 -21.43 -14.05 -2.40
C PRO A 303 -22.78 -14.74 -2.42
N SER A 304 -22.77 -16.08 -2.46
CA SER A 304 -24.00 -16.86 -2.59
C SER A 304 -25.02 -16.36 -1.57
N LYS A 305 -26.20 -15.91 -2.04
CA LYS A 305 -27.30 -15.39 -1.19
C LYS A 305 -27.81 -16.41 -0.16
N LEU A 306 -27.30 -17.64 -0.24
CA LEU A 306 -27.55 -18.71 0.70
C LEU A 306 -26.49 -18.63 1.82
N GLY A 307 -26.83 -18.00 2.95
CA GLY A 307 -25.99 -18.02 4.13
C GLY A 307 -25.73 -19.45 4.63
N TRP A 308 -24.71 -19.64 5.46
CA TRP A 308 -24.25 -20.93 6.00
C TRP A 308 -25.38 -21.89 6.43
N PHE A 309 -26.43 -21.36 7.06
CA PHE A 309 -27.61 -22.13 7.46
C PHE A 309 -28.38 -22.72 6.26
N GLY A 310 -28.56 -21.96 5.18
CA GLY A 310 -29.24 -22.45 3.99
C GLY A 310 -28.44 -23.54 3.27
N THR A 311 -27.11 -23.42 3.26
CA THR A 311 -26.21 -24.43 2.68
C THR A 311 -26.30 -25.76 3.44
N ILE A 312 -26.31 -25.71 4.78
CA ILE A 312 -26.50 -26.90 5.63
C ILE A 312 -27.86 -27.55 5.36
N VAL A 313 -28.94 -26.77 5.28
CA VAL A 313 -30.28 -27.31 5.02
C VAL A 313 -30.35 -28.03 3.67
N LEU A 314 -29.74 -27.48 2.62
CA LEU A 314 -29.69 -28.14 1.31
C LEU A 314 -28.91 -29.46 1.35
N VAL A 315 -27.78 -29.51 2.05
CA VAL A 315 -26.98 -30.74 2.20
C VAL A 315 -27.77 -31.81 2.96
N ILE A 316 -28.49 -31.45 4.02
CA ILE A 316 -29.35 -32.38 4.76
C ILE A 316 -30.47 -32.92 3.87
N PHE A 317 -31.13 -32.06 3.09
CA PHE A 317 -32.16 -32.49 2.14
C PHE A 317 -31.60 -33.43 1.07
N ALA A 318 -30.41 -33.15 0.55
CA ALA A 318 -29.76 -34.01 -0.45
C ALA A 318 -29.44 -35.40 0.14
N ILE A 319 -28.90 -35.46 1.37
CA ILE A 319 -28.62 -36.73 2.06
C ILE A 319 -29.91 -37.51 2.31
N ALA A 320 -30.98 -36.84 2.76
CA ALA A 320 -32.28 -37.48 2.98
C ALA A 320 -32.88 -38.03 1.68
N ALA A 321 -32.76 -37.31 0.57
CA ALA A 321 -33.24 -37.74 -0.75
C ALA A 321 -32.47 -38.98 -1.25
N VAL A 322 -31.14 -38.98 -1.10
CA VAL A 322 -30.30 -40.15 -1.45
C VAL A 322 -30.64 -41.35 -0.56
N GLY A 323 -30.76 -41.14 0.75
CA GLY A 323 -31.17 -42.20 1.69
C GLY A 323 -32.54 -42.77 1.35
N GLY A 324 -33.51 -41.92 1.00
CA GLY A 324 -34.83 -42.34 0.53
C GLY A 324 -34.79 -43.15 -0.75
N ALA A 325 -33.99 -42.75 -1.75
CA ALA A 325 -33.83 -43.47 -3.00
C ALA A 325 -33.18 -44.84 -2.79
N VAL A 326 -32.14 -44.93 -1.95
CA VAL A 326 -31.50 -46.20 -1.60
C VAL A 326 -32.46 -47.11 -0.84
N GLY A 327 -33.19 -46.57 0.15
CA GLY A 327 -34.20 -47.32 0.90
C GLY A 327 -35.31 -47.86 0.00
N PHE A 328 -35.83 -47.03 -0.92
CA PHE A 328 -36.81 -47.45 -1.92
C PHE A 328 -36.25 -48.54 -2.84
N GLY A 329 -35.00 -48.41 -3.29
CA GLY A 329 -34.31 -49.42 -4.10
C GLY A 329 -34.21 -50.76 -3.38
N ILE A 330 -33.83 -50.77 -2.09
CA ILE A 330 -33.75 -51.98 -1.27
C ILE A 330 -35.13 -52.64 -1.13
N VAL A 331 -36.17 -51.86 -0.80
CA VAL A 331 -37.54 -52.38 -0.65
C VAL A 331 -38.07 -52.93 -1.97
N PHE A 332 -37.81 -52.25 -3.08
CA PHE A 332 -38.20 -52.70 -4.41
C PHE A 332 -37.50 -54.02 -4.78
N PHE A 333 -36.21 -54.14 -4.51
CA PHE A 333 -35.43 -55.34 -4.78
C PHE A 333 -35.88 -56.54 -3.91
N GLN A 334 -36.17 -56.29 -2.62
CA GLN A 334 -36.71 -57.30 -1.71
C GLN A 334 -38.10 -57.80 -2.15
N LYS A 335 -39.03 -56.89 -2.48
CA LYS A 335 -40.36 -57.26 -3.03
C LYS A 335 -40.26 -57.98 -4.37
N GLY A 336 -39.28 -57.64 -5.21
CA GLY A 336 -38.99 -58.35 -6.45
C GLY A 336 -38.60 -59.81 -6.23
N ARG A 337 -37.72 -60.08 -5.25
CA ARG A 337 -37.31 -61.45 -4.87
C ARG A 337 -38.46 -62.26 -4.28
N GLU A 338 -39.33 -61.64 -3.49
CA GLU A 338 -40.54 -62.31 -2.98
C GLU A 338 -41.51 -62.69 -4.09
N ARG A 339 -41.71 -61.83 -5.10
CA ARG A 339 -42.56 -62.13 -6.27
C ARG A 339 -41.99 -63.24 -7.13
N GLN A 340 -40.66 -63.35 -7.28
CA GLN A 340 -40.03 -64.47 -7.99
C GLN A 340 -40.14 -65.79 -7.21
N ARG A 341 -40.04 -65.78 -5.88
CA ARG A 341 -40.25 -66.97 -5.04
C ARG A 341 -41.67 -67.54 -5.13
N LYS A 342 -42.68 -66.70 -5.38
CA LYS A 342 -44.08 -67.12 -5.54
C LYS A 342 -44.44 -67.69 -6.93
N ARG A 343 -43.49 -67.75 -7.88
CA ARG A 343 -43.70 -68.36 -9.21
C ARG A 343 -43.20 -69.80 -9.33
N PHE A 344 -42.62 -70.36 -8.27
CA PHE A 344 -42.10 -71.73 -8.21
C PHE A 344 -42.83 -72.63 -7.20
N TYR A 345 -44.02 -72.23 -6.75
CA TYR A 345 -44.97 -73.05 -6.00
C TYR A 345 -46.31 -73.08 -6.70
#